data_AF-A0A510TLH4-F1
#
_entry.id   AF-A0A510TLH4-F1
#
_cell.length_a   1.000
_cell.length_b   1.000
_cell.length_c   1.000
_cell.angle_alpha   90.00
_cell.angle_beta   90.00
_cell.angle_gamma   90.00
#
_symmetry.space_group_name_H-M   'P 1'
#
loop_
_entity.id
_entity.type
_entity.pdbx_description
1 polymer ?
#
loop_
_entity_poly.entity_id
_entity_poly.type
_entity_poly.pdbx_seq_one_letter_code
_entity_poly.pdbx_strand_id
1 'polypeptide(L)'
;MPLIPEEPQIHESAQGPRATPASGRTAPTPRPVPGPRPAAPSRPGRPGPPRPVPPAQRATRDAAPAKPGPSGPAAPAATKATPQIQLIPASADGALDAADEAVDLLLDSGRAPGEVLVVTTGSQHPWAEHELSFGEASYWTQHDAGDDVFYTDAARLSRAATRPVVVVAVNGAASTAASVLPPAHARAGALLIVCGDPQQINAVLGTGV
;
A
#
# COMPACT_ATOMS: atom_id res chain seq x y z
N MET A 1 49.55 20.33 55.07
CA MET A 1 48.11 20.39 55.44
C MET A 1 47.32 20.68 54.16
N PRO A 2 46.17 20.02 53.97
CA PRO A 2 45.55 19.62 52.69
C PRO A 2 44.68 20.78 52.13
N LEU A 3 44.01 20.70 50.97
CA LEU A 3 42.63 20.21 50.83
C LEU A 3 42.32 19.88 49.34
N ILE A 4 41.86 18.65 49.14
CA ILE A 4 41.21 18.08 47.94
C ILE A 4 39.87 18.76 47.65
N PRO A 5 39.45 18.91 46.37
CA PRO A 5 38.09 19.36 46.05
C PRO A 5 37.07 18.27 46.39
N GLU A 6 36.06 18.69 47.16
CA GLU A 6 34.87 17.95 47.57
C GLU A 6 33.99 17.65 46.35
N GLU A 7 33.81 16.36 46.06
CA GLU A 7 32.82 15.86 45.10
C GLU A 7 31.47 15.68 45.84
N PRO A 8 30.36 16.28 45.37
CA PRO A 8 29.10 16.22 46.09
C PRO A 8 28.52 14.80 46.04
N GLN A 9 28.43 14.18 47.22
CA GLN A 9 27.79 12.89 47.43
C GLN A 9 26.30 12.96 47.08
N ILE A 10 25.91 12.27 46.01
CA ILE A 10 24.51 11.95 45.71
C ILE A 10 23.97 11.04 46.82
N HIS A 11 23.07 11.60 47.62
CA HIS A 11 22.37 10.87 48.67
C HIS A 11 21.28 10.01 48.02
N GLU A 12 21.53 8.71 47.94
CA GLU A 12 20.52 7.69 47.66
C GLU A 12 19.46 7.73 48.76
N SER A 13 18.38 8.48 48.49
CA SER A 13 17.26 8.61 49.40
C SER A 13 16.45 7.33 49.37
N ALA A 14 16.51 6.62 50.51
CA ALA A 14 15.64 5.51 50.85
C ALA A 14 14.16 5.88 50.67
N GLN A 15 13.47 5.16 49.79
CA GLN A 15 12.00 5.12 49.76
C GLN A 15 11.54 3.78 50.34
N GLY A 16 10.70 3.87 51.36
CA GLY A 16 10.33 2.82 52.32
C GLY A 16 9.43 1.66 51.81
N PRO A 17 8.83 0.90 52.75
CA PRO A 17 8.58 -0.52 52.56
C PRO A 17 7.14 -0.90 52.18
N ARG A 18 7.05 -2.04 51.47
CA ARG A 18 6.05 -3.11 51.52
C ARG A 18 4.61 -2.79 51.07
N ALA A 19 4.30 -3.20 49.83
CA ALA A 19 2.96 -3.64 49.44
C ALA A 19 2.87 -5.18 49.47
N THR A 20 1.72 -5.68 49.91
CA THR A 20 1.35 -7.09 50.12
C THR A 20 1.23 -7.88 48.81
N PRO A 21 1.44 -9.21 48.82
CA PRO A 21 1.17 -10.03 47.64
C PRO A 21 -0.33 -10.26 47.48
N ALA A 22 -0.90 -9.80 46.38
CA ALA A 22 -2.24 -10.18 45.95
C ALA A 22 -2.19 -11.57 45.31
N SER A 23 -2.95 -12.49 45.89
CA SER A 23 -3.25 -13.81 45.35
C SER A 23 -4.20 -13.68 44.15
N GLY A 24 -3.93 -14.44 43.08
CA GLY A 24 -4.92 -14.68 42.01
C GLY A 24 -4.44 -14.37 40.59
N ARG A 25 -3.49 -15.17 40.07
CA ARG A 25 -3.35 -15.33 38.61
C ARG A 25 -3.89 -16.71 38.25
N THR A 26 -5.16 -16.76 37.87
CA THR A 26 -5.73 -17.90 37.15
C THR A 26 -4.97 -18.06 35.83
N ALA A 27 -4.43 -19.26 35.61
CA ALA A 27 -3.77 -19.62 34.36
C ALA A 27 -4.76 -19.53 33.18
N PRO A 28 -4.38 -18.99 32.01
CA PRO A 28 -5.21 -19.06 30.82
C PRO A 28 -5.26 -20.51 30.34
N THR A 29 -6.46 -21.09 30.35
CA THR A 29 -6.72 -22.39 29.73
C THR A 29 -6.44 -22.27 28.22
N PRO A 30 -5.65 -23.18 27.61
CA PRO A 30 -5.40 -23.14 26.17
C PRO A 30 -6.72 -23.30 25.41
N ARG A 31 -7.00 -22.41 24.45
CA ARG A 31 -8.13 -22.60 23.53
C ARG A 31 -7.90 -23.87 22.70
N PRO A 32 -8.94 -24.68 22.44
CA PRO A 32 -8.86 -25.78 21.50
C PRO A 32 -8.51 -25.24 20.10
N VAL A 33 -7.42 -25.74 19.52
CA VAL A 33 -7.08 -25.53 18.12
C VAL A 33 -8.11 -26.24 17.23
N PRO A 34 -8.72 -25.56 16.24
CA PRO A 34 -9.54 -26.22 15.23
C PRO A 34 -8.72 -27.27 14.48
N GLY A 35 -9.12 -28.53 14.58
CA GLY A 35 -8.47 -29.63 13.88
C GLY A 35 -8.57 -29.51 12.36
N PRO A 36 -7.73 -30.26 11.61
CA PRO A 36 -7.70 -30.20 10.16
C PRO A 36 -9.03 -30.69 9.57
N ARG A 37 -9.60 -29.88 8.67
CA ARG A 37 -10.82 -30.20 7.92
C ARG A 37 -10.55 -31.38 6.96
N PRO A 38 -11.40 -32.42 6.93
CA PRO A 38 -11.29 -33.48 5.93
C PRO A 38 -11.43 -32.93 4.51
N ALA A 39 -10.55 -33.38 3.60
CA ALA A 39 -10.62 -33.05 2.18
C ALA A 39 -11.90 -33.63 1.55
N ALA A 40 -12.58 -32.82 0.73
CA ALA A 40 -13.73 -33.26 -0.05
C ALA A 40 -13.31 -34.31 -1.09
N PRO A 41 -14.12 -35.36 -1.35
CA PRO A 41 -13.82 -36.34 -2.37
C PRO A 41 -13.91 -35.73 -3.77
N SER A 42 -12.96 -36.10 -4.63
CA SER A 42 -12.94 -35.74 -6.05
C SER A 42 -14.23 -36.21 -6.74
N ARG A 43 -14.92 -35.26 -7.37
CA ARG A 43 -16.10 -35.52 -8.20
C ARG A 43 -15.75 -36.48 -9.34
N PRO A 44 -16.54 -37.55 -9.58
CA PRO A 44 -16.38 -38.39 -10.76
C PRO A 44 -16.57 -37.56 -12.04
N GLY A 45 -15.54 -37.53 -12.87
CA GLY A 45 -15.57 -36.87 -14.17
C GLY A 45 -16.60 -37.53 -15.09
N ARG A 46 -17.53 -36.72 -15.61
CA ARG A 46 -18.49 -37.13 -16.63
C ARG A 46 -17.77 -37.18 -17.98
N PRO A 47 -17.89 -38.25 -18.79
CA PRO A 47 -17.29 -38.32 -20.12
C PRO A 47 -17.87 -37.25 -21.04
N GLY A 48 -17.02 -36.36 -21.55
CA GLY A 48 -17.35 -35.43 -22.62
C GLY A 48 -17.30 -36.12 -24.00
N PRO A 49 -18.05 -35.63 -25.00
CA PRO A 49 -18.07 -36.20 -26.34
C PRO A 49 -16.76 -35.94 -27.11
N PRO A 50 -16.43 -36.78 -28.11
CA PRO A 50 -15.10 -36.80 -28.74
C PRO A 50 -14.82 -35.57 -29.60
N ARG A 51 -13.57 -35.11 -29.53
CA ARG A 51 -12.96 -34.05 -30.35
C ARG A 51 -12.78 -34.51 -31.81
N PRO A 52 -13.10 -33.68 -32.82
CA PRO A 52 -12.77 -33.98 -34.21
C PRO A 52 -11.26 -33.93 -34.48
N VAL A 53 -10.79 -34.90 -35.27
CA VAL A 53 -9.40 -35.11 -35.72
C VAL A 53 -8.91 -34.01 -36.69
N PRO A 54 -7.61 -33.65 -36.67
CA PRO A 54 -7.00 -32.80 -37.69
C PRO A 54 -6.48 -33.66 -38.88
N PRO A 55 -6.56 -33.17 -40.14
CA PRO A 55 -5.89 -33.84 -41.24
C PRO A 55 -4.38 -33.51 -41.23
N ALA A 56 -3.57 -34.56 -41.19
CA ALA A 56 -2.15 -34.50 -41.50
C ALA A 56 -1.97 -34.54 -43.02
N GLN A 57 -1.23 -33.57 -43.57
CA GLN A 57 -0.56 -33.72 -44.86
C GLN A 57 0.94 -33.44 -44.71
N ARG A 58 1.69 -34.22 -45.47
CA ARG A 58 3.10 -34.57 -45.29
C ARG A 58 3.97 -33.82 -46.31
N ALA A 59 5.06 -33.24 -45.79
CA ALA A 59 6.42 -33.11 -46.33
C ALA A 59 6.79 -32.09 -47.46
N THR A 60 7.72 -31.20 -47.06
CA THR A 60 9.03 -30.84 -47.67
C THR A 60 9.11 -30.22 -49.07
N ARG A 61 9.56 -28.94 -49.18
CA ARG A 61 10.96 -28.50 -49.38
C ARG A 61 11.05 -26.99 -49.70
N ASP A 62 12.22 -26.46 -49.37
CA ASP A 62 12.93 -25.33 -49.99
C ASP A 62 12.73 -23.88 -49.53
N ALA A 63 13.84 -23.14 -49.63
CA ALA A 63 14.21 -22.00 -48.81
C ALA A 63 14.05 -20.63 -49.48
N ALA A 64 13.65 -19.64 -48.66
CA ALA A 64 13.93 -18.18 -48.69
C ALA A 64 13.43 -17.31 -49.87
N PRO A 65 13.46 -15.96 -49.76
CA PRO A 65 12.87 -15.09 -48.74
C PRO A 65 11.93 -14.02 -49.36
N ALA A 66 10.84 -13.60 -48.71
CA ALA A 66 10.03 -12.47 -49.20
C ALA A 66 9.30 -11.67 -48.09
N LYS A 67 9.72 -10.41 -47.98
CA LYS A 67 9.02 -9.15 -47.59
C LYS A 67 8.03 -9.08 -46.40
N PRO A 68 8.02 -7.96 -45.63
CA PRO A 68 7.11 -7.76 -44.50
C PRO A 68 5.69 -7.44 -45.00
N GLY A 69 4.72 -8.24 -44.55
CA GLY A 69 3.28 -7.97 -44.73
C GLY A 69 2.72 -7.07 -43.62
N PRO A 70 1.61 -6.36 -43.87
CA PRO A 70 1.19 -5.21 -43.06
C PRO A 70 0.40 -5.60 -41.81
N SER A 71 0.60 -4.79 -40.78
CA SER A 71 -0.33 -4.41 -39.71
C SER A 71 -1.41 -5.41 -39.32
N GLY A 72 -1.16 -6.16 -38.24
CA GLY A 72 -2.25 -6.61 -37.37
C GLY A 72 -2.98 -5.40 -36.77
N PRO A 73 -4.26 -5.53 -36.36
CA PRO A 73 -5.02 -4.41 -35.81
C PRO A 73 -4.28 -3.87 -34.59
N ALA A 74 -3.92 -2.59 -34.64
CA ALA A 74 -3.47 -1.87 -33.45
C ALA A 74 -4.54 -2.07 -32.38
N ALA A 75 -4.14 -2.60 -31.22
CA ALA A 75 -4.99 -2.58 -30.04
C ALA A 75 -5.51 -1.13 -29.88
N PRO A 76 -6.82 -0.92 -29.65
CA PRO A 76 -7.34 0.42 -29.47
C PRO A 76 -6.52 1.07 -28.36
N ALA A 77 -5.92 2.22 -28.68
CA ALA A 77 -5.25 3.05 -27.68
C ALA A 77 -6.27 3.26 -26.57
N ALA A 78 -6.00 2.69 -25.39
CA ALA A 78 -6.90 2.82 -24.25
C ALA A 78 -7.08 4.31 -24.00
N THR A 79 -8.29 4.82 -24.23
CA THR A 79 -8.69 6.12 -23.74
C THR A 79 -8.37 6.11 -22.25
N LYS A 80 -7.45 6.98 -21.79
CA LYS A 80 -7.12 7.10 -20.36
C LYS A 80 -8.43 7.32 -19.61
N ALA A 81 -8.91 6.28 -18.95
CA ALA A 81 -10.07 6.39 -18.08
C ALA A 81 -9.69 7.37 -16.98
N THR A 82 -10.58 8.32 -16.70
CA THR A 82 -10.43 9.18 -15.53
C THR A 82 -10.56 8.30 -14.29
N PRO A 83 -9.60 8.33 -13.35
CA PRO A 83 -9.69 7.52 -12.15
C PRO A 83 -10.93 7.92 -11.36
N GLN A 84 -11.60 6.93 -10.77
CA GLN A 84 -12.68 7.15 -9.83
C GLN A 84 -12.11 7.81 -8.57
N ILE A 85 -12.83 8.78 -8.00
CA ILE A 85 -12.45 9.42 -6.74
C ILE A 85 -13.36 8.89 -5.64
N GLN A 86 -12.76 8.47 -4.52
CA GLN A 86 -13.43 8.09 -3.29
C GLN A 86 -12.92 8.98 -2.15
N LEU A 87 -13.84 9.48 -1.32
CA LEU A 87 -13.52 10.28 -0.15
C LEU A 87 -13.75 9.44 1.12
N ILE A 88 -12.77 9.41 2.02
CA ILE A 88 -12.86 8.86 3.36
C ILE A 88 -12.75 10.03 4.35
N PRO A 89 -13.84 10.42 5.04
CA PRO A 89 -13.80 11.51 6.01
C PRO A 89 -12.85 11.18 7.17
N ALA A 90 -11.89 12.07 7.41
CA ALA A 90 -10.99 12.01 8.56
C ALA A 90 -10.55 13.42 8.97
N SER A 91 -10.15 13.62 10.23
CA SER A 91 -9.43 14.84 10.60
C SER A 91 -8.02 14.83 10.00
N ALA A 92 -7.32 15.97 10.00
CA ALA A 92 -5.93 16.02 9.58
C ALA A 92 -5.03 15.05 10.38
N ASP A 93 -5.25 14.98 11.71
CA ASP A 93 -4.49 14.08 12.59
C ASP A 93 -4.82 12.60 12.36
N GLY A 94 -6.07 12.28 11.98
CA GLY A 94 -6.52 10.91 11.70
C GLY A 94 -6.40 10.49 10.24
N ALA A 95 -5.88 11.35 9.36
CA ALA A 95 -5.80 11.07 7.93
C ALA A 95 -4.80 9.97 7.58
N LEU A 96 -3.75 9.80 8.38
CA LEU A 96 -2.79 8.70 8.22
C LEU A 96 -3.43 7.36 8.61
N ASP A 97 -4.03 7.27 9.79
CA ASP A 97 -4.75 6.07 10.23
C ASP A 97 -5.84 5.67 9.22
N ALA A 98 -6.61 6.63 8.73
CA ALA A 98 -7.63 6.38 7.71
C ALA A 98 -7.04 5.91 6.37
N ALA A 99 -5.82 6.32 6.02
CA ALA A 99 -5.13 5.84 4.83
C ALA A 99 -4.63 4.40 5.02
N ASP A 100 -4.10 4.06 6.20
CA ASP A 100 -3.66 2.70 6.51
C ASP A 100 -4.83 1.71 6.51
N GLU A 101 -5.95 2.06 7.14
CA GLU A 101 -7.17 1.23 7.09
C GLU A 101 -7.69 1.05 5.65
N ALA A 102 -7.56 2.09 4.80
CA ALA A 102 -7.92 1.98 3.39
C ALA A 102 -6.98 1.05 2.62
N VAL A 103 -5.68 1.09 2.92
CA VAL A 103 -4.69 0.16 2.36
C VAL A 103 -5.01 -1.26 2.79
N ASP A 104 -5.25 -1.51 4.07
CA ASP A 104 -5.60 -2.83 4.60
C ASP A 104 -6.82 -3.41 3.91
N LEU A 105 -7.90 -2.63 3.75
CA LEU A 105 -9.10 -3.05 3.03
C LEU A 105 -8.82 -3.37 1.55
N LEU A 106 -7.96 -2.60 0.87
CA LEU A 106 -7.56 -2.89 -0.50
C LEU A 106 -6.83 -4.24 -0.59
N LEU A 107 -5.89 -4.48 0.31
CA LEU A 107 -5.11 -5.73 0.35
C LEU A 107 -6.01 -6.93 0.70
N ASP A 108 -6.88 -6.80 1.69
CA ASP A 108 -7.86 -7.83 2.07
C ASP A 108 -8.83 -8.17 0.93
N SER A 109 -9.15 -7.19 0.08
CA SER A 109 -9.98 -7.40 -1.12
C SER A 109 -9.22 -8.06 -2.29
N GLY A 110 -7.92 -8.30 -2.14
CA GLY A 110 -7.07 -8.97 -3.13
C GLY A 110 -6.35 -8.03 -4.10
N ARG A 111 -6.28 -6.73 -3.81
CA ARG A 111 -5.42 -5.80 -4.55
C ARG A 111 -3.95 -6.18 -4.32
N ALA A 112 -3.14 -6.21 -5.38
CA ALA A 112 -1.72 -6.48 -5.17
C ALA A 112 -1.04 -5.26 -4.52
N PRO A 113 -0.14 -5.45 -3.52
CA PRO A 113 0.56 -4.37 -2.85
C PRO A 113 1.25 -3.38 -3.82
N GLY A 114 1.94 -3.93 -4.82
CA GLY A 114 2.59 -3.21 -5.92
C GLY A 114 1.69 -2.26 -6.73
N GLU A 115 0.36 -2.39 -6.60
CA GLU A 115 -0.60 -1.55 -7.30
C GLU A 115 -1.09 -0.36 -6.47
N VAL A 116 -0.61 -0.21 -5.24
CA VAL A 116 -1.03 0.83 -4.29
C VAL A 116 0.12 1.83 -4.05
N LEU A 117 -0.17 3.12 -4.22
CA LEU A 117 0.69 4.24 -3.85
C LEU A 117 0.01 5.03 -2.74
N VAL A 118 0.69 5.25 -1.61
CA VAL A 118 0.22 6.14 -0.54
C VAL A 118 0.98 7.46 -0.62
N VAL A 119 0.27 8.58 -0.51
CA VAL A 119 0.82 9.94 -0.57
C VAL A 119 0.41 10.71 0.66
N THR A 120 1.36 11.28 1.40
CA THR A 120 1.07 12.19 2.51
C THR A 120 1.27 13.65 2.11
N THR A 121 0.42 14.53 2.63
CA THR A 121 0.47 15.99 2.32
C THR A 121 1.18 16.80 3.39
N GLY A 122 1.29 16.28 4.61
CA GLY A 122 1.97 16.87 5.75
C GLY A 122 3.14 16.02 6.20
N SER A 123 3.11 15.55 7.45
CA SER A 123 4.12 14.63 7.99
C SER A 123 4.24 13.37 7.14
N GLN A 124 5.46 12.85 7.04
CA GLN A 124 5.72 11.62 6.32
C GLN A 124 5.13 10.42 7.07
N HIS A 125 4.80 9.37 6.33
CA HIS A 125 4.32 8.13 6.93
C HIS A 125 5.45 7.45 7.74
N PRO A 126 5.21 6.96 8.97
CA PRO A 126 6.25 6.35 9.81
C PRO A 126 7.02 5.21 9.15
N TRP A 127 6.34 4.41 8.30
CA TRP A 127 7.00 3.37 7.52
C TRP A 127 8.01 3.95 6.51
N ALA A 128 7.64 5.01 5.79
CA ALA A 128 8.53 5.65 4.82
C ALA A 128 9.74 6.30 5.52
N GLU A 129 9.53 6.91 6.70
CA GLU A 129 10.63 7.45 7.51
C GLU A 129 11.62 6.35 7.91
N HIS A 130 11.11 5.19 8.33
CA HIS A 130 11.95 4.04 8.67
C HIS A 130 12.72 3.51 7.46
N GLU A 131 12.06 3.31 6.32
CA GLU A 131 12.72 2.78 5.12
C GLU A 131 13.79 3.73 4.57
N LEU A 132 13.51 5.04 4.55
CA LEU A 132 14.47 6.05 4.14
C LEU A 132 15.71 6.10 5.05
N SER A 133 15.59 5.68 6.31
CA SER A 133 16.73 5.60 7.24
C SER A 133 17.79 4.57 6.79
N PHE A 134 17.40 3.59 5.98
CA PHE A 134 18.32 2.63 5.36
C PHE A 134 18.96 3.13 4.06
N GLY A 135 18.55 4.30 3.57
CA GLY A 135 19.13 4.97 2.42
C GLY A 135 18.13 5.25 1.29
N GLU A 136 18.32 6.38 0.62
CA GLU A 136 17.39 6.81 -0.43
C GLU A 136 17.43 5.88 -1.66
N ALA A 137 18.61 5.39 -2.03
CA ALA A 137 18.78 4.55 -3.20
C ALA A 137 18.06 3.20 -3.07
N SER A 138 18.15 2.55 -1.90
CA SER A 138 17.42 1.30 -1.61
C SER A 138 15.93 1.54 -1.57
N TYR A 139 15.48 2.60 -0.90
CA TYR A 139 14.07 2.98 -0.84
C TYR A 139 13.44 3.19 -2.24
N TRP A 140 14.11 3.90 -3.14
CA TRP A 140 13.61 4.05 -4.52
C TRP A 140 13.76 2.79 -5.38
N THR A 141 14.71 1.91 -5.07
CA THR A 141 14.77 0.60 -5.73
C THR A 141 13.53 -0.25 -5.40
N GLN A 142 12.99 -0.14 -4.18
CA GLN A 142 11.72 -0.81 -3.81
C GLN A 142 10.55 -0.28 -4.64
N HIS A 143 10.49 1.04 -4.84
CA HIS A 143 9.49 1.65 -5.73
C HIS A 143 9.56 1.07 -7.14
N ASP A 144 10.77 0.98 -7.70
CA ASP A 144 11.00 0.53 -9.07
C ASP A 144 10.76 -0.98 -9.25
N ALA A 145 10.97 -1.77 -8.19
CA ALA A 145 10.62 -3.19 -8.15
C ALA A 145 9.09 -3.38 -8.24
N GLY A 146 8.32 -2.51 -7.56
CA GLY A 146 6.86 -2.53 -7.65
C GLY A 146 6.21 -3.75 -7.00
N ASP A 147 6.89 -4.40 -6.06
CA ASP A 147 6.40 -5.61 -5.39
C ASP A 147 5.54 -5.31 -4.15
N ASP A 148 5.71 -4.14 -3.53
CA ASP A 148 5.06 -3.73 -2.27
C ASP A 148 4.31 -2.39 -2.39
N VAL A 149 3.47 -2.08 -1.39
CA VAL A 149 2.86 -0.75 -1.21
C VAL A 149 3.98 0.27 -1.09
N PHE A 150 3.90 1.33 -1.88
CA PHE A 150 4.89 2.39 -1.80
C PHE A 150 4.30 3.63 -1.15
N TYR A 151 4.98 4.20 -0.18
CA TYR A 151 4.60 5.41 0.53
C TYR A 151 5.50 6.55 0.10
N THR A 152 4.94 7.72 -0.22
CA THR A 152 5.72 8.92 -0.58
C THR A 152 5.08 10.17 0.03
N ASP A 153 5.81 11.27 0.03
CA ASP A 153 5.29 12.57 0.47
C ASP A 153 5.06 13.52 -0.73
N ALA A 154 4.44 14.65 -0.44
CA ALA A 154 4.19 15.71 -1.40
C ALA A 154 5.43 16.16 -2.19
N ALA A 155 6.61 16.21 -1.54
CA ALA A 155 7.84 16.69 -2.16
C ALA A 155 8.38 15.70 -3.20
N ARG A 156 8.19 14.41 -2.98
CA ARG A 156 8.72 13.32 -3.81
C ARG A 156 7.71 12.74 -4.80
N LEU A 157 6.44 13.12 -4.70
CA LEU A 157 5.34 12.62 -5.55
C LEU A 157 5.63 12.71 -7.05
N SER A 158 6.32 13.76 -7.50
CA SER A 158 6.66 13.94 -8.92
C SER A 158 7.54 12.80 -9.47
N ARG A 159 8.36 12.17 -8.63
CA ARG A 159 9.23 11.03 -8.97
C ARG A 159 8.49 9.69 -8.97
N ALA A 160 7.40 9.56 -8.21
CA ALA A 160 6.64 8.32 -8.13
C ALA A 160 6.05 7.93 -9.50
N ALA A 161 6.03 6.63 -9.80
CA ALA A 161 5.37 6.07 -10.97
C ALA A 161 3.83 6.06 -10.77
N THR A 162 3.11 5.93 -11.89
CA THR A 162 1.67 5.73 -11.85
C THR A 162 1.32 4.36 -11.28
N ARG A 163 0.32 4.27 -10.42
CA ARG A 163 -0.21 3.01 -9.89
C ARG A 163 -1.73 2.93 -10.09
N PRO A 164 -2.32 1.73 -10.23
CA PRO A 164 -3.77 1.60 -10.37
C PRO A 164 -4.56 2.30 -9.25
N VAL A 165 -4.07 2.25 -8.02
CA VAL A 165 -4.70 2.90 -6.86
C VAL A 165 -3.72 3.85 -6.19
N VAL A 166 -4.20 5.07 -5.91
CA VAL A 166 -3.48 6.05 -5.09
C VAL A 166 -4.34 6.39 -3.89
N VAL A 167 -3.76 6.34 -2.68
CA VAL A 167 -4.38 6.77 -1.43
C VAL A 167 -3.67 8.04 -0.97
N VAL A 168 -4.41 9.11 -0.71
CA VAL A 168 -3.86 10.39 -0.27
C VAL A 168 -4.30 10.69 1.15
N ALA A 169 -3.35 10.75 2.08
CA ALA A 169 -3.58 11.24 3.43
C ALA A 169 -3.43 12.77 3.46
N VAL A 170 -4.54 13.47 3.66
CA VAL A 170 -4.59 14.93 3.77
C VAL A 170 -4.30 15.37 5.20
N ASN A 171 -3.09 15.04 5.68
CA ASN A 171 -2.57 15.33 7.02
C ASN A 171 -1.76 16.64 7.12
N GLY A 172 -1.93 17.54 6.15
CA GLY A 172 -1.22 18.82 6.07
C GLY A 172 -2.15 19.99 5.78
N ALA A 173 -1.57 21.17 5.54
CA ALA A 173 -2.33 22.39 5.25
C ALA A 173 -3.14 22.27 3.95
N ALA A 174 -4.27 23.00 3.88
CA ALA A 174 -5.15 23.05 2.71
C ALA A 174 -4.44 23.46 1.40
N SER A 175 -3.46 24.36 1.47
CA SER A 175 -2.65 24.75 0.32
C SER A 175 -1.82 23.60 -0.23
N THR A 176 -1.34 22.70 0.63
CA THR A 176 -0.57 21.53 0.21
C THR A 176 -1.49 20.46 -0.37
N ALA A 177 -2.69 20.27 0.18
CA ALA A 177 -3.70 19.41 -0.42
C ALA A 177 -4.04 19.86 -1.85
N ALA A 178 -4.21 21.18 -2.06
CA ALA A 178 -4.48 21.76 -3.37
C ALA A 178 -3.36 21.51 -4.39
N SER A 179 -2.10 21.51 -3.96
CA SER A 179 -0.97 21.24 -4.85
C SER A 179 -0.72 19.74 -5.09
N VAL A 180 -1.11 18.87 -4.15
CA VAL A 180 -0.87 17.42 -4.19
C VAL A 180 -1.98 16.64 -4.91
N LEU A 181 -3.25 17.02 -4.73
CA LEU A 181 -4.37 16.26 -5.28
C LEU A 181 -4.32 16.14 -6.82
N PRO A 182 -4.01 17.20 -7.60
CA PRO A 182 -3.88 17.07 -9.05
C PRO A 182 -2.78 16.10 -9.52
N PRO A 183 -1.51 16.19 -9.05
CA PRO A 183 -0.51 15.20 -9.42
C PRO A 183 -0.82 13.80 -8.88
N ALA A 184 -1.43 13.66 -7.70
CA ALA A 184 -1.86 12.36 -7.18
C ALA A 184 -2.93 11.71 -8.08
N HIS A 185 -3.91 12.49 -8.53
CA HIS A 185 -4.89 12.05 -9.52
C HIS A 185 -4.24 11.62 -10.84
N ALA A 186 -3.19 12.31 -11.30
CA ALA A 186 -2.42 11.91 -12.48
C ALA A 186 -1.57 10.64 -12.27
N ARG A 187 -1.30 10.25 -11.02
CA ARG A 187 -0.64 8.99 -10.67
C ARG A 187 -1.63 7.83 -10.53
N ALA A 188 -2.91 8.09 -10.29
CA ALA A 188 -3.96 7.07 -10.21
C ALA A 188 -4.39 6.58 -11.60
N GLY A 189 -4.23 5.29 -11.84
CA GLY A 189 -4.67 4.64 -13.08
C GLY A 189 -6.17 4.30 -13.10
N ALA A 190 -6.76 4.03 -11.94
CA ALA A 190 -8.16 3.60 -11.82
C ALA A 190 -8.89 4.20 -10.62
N LEU A 191 -8.23 4.34 -9.46
CA LEU A 191 -8.85 4.82 -8.24
C LEU A 191 -7.94 5.79 -7.49
N LEU A 192 -8.51 6.90 -7.05
CA LEU A 192 -7.92 7.84 -6.10
C LEU A 192 -8.79 7.83 -4.83
N ILE A 193 -8.23 7.37 -3.72
CA ILE A 193 -8.86 7.49 -2.39
C ILE A 193 -8.23 8.69 -1.69
N VAL A 194 -9.06 9.58 -1.17
CA VAL A 194 -8.60 10.75 -0.41
C VAL A 194 -9.10 10.64 1.02
N CYS A 195 -8.20 10.58 1.98
CA CYS A 195 -8.47 10.49 3.41
C CYS A 195 -8.23 11.86 4.04
N GLY A 196 -9.26 12.51 4.57
CA GLY A 196 -9.13 13.82 5.20
C GLY A 196 -10.43 14.61 5.29
N ASP A 197 -10.31 15.91 5.60
CA ASP A 197 -11.46 16.76 5.86
C ASP A 197 -12.30 16.98 4.58
N PRO A 198 -13.58 16.57 4.56
CA PRO A 198 -14.41 16.69 3.37
C PRO A 198 -14.60 18.12 2.87
N GLN A 199 -14.64 19.12 3.77
CA GLN A 199 -14.82 20.51 3.35
C GLN A 199 -13.57 21.01 2.62
N GLN A 200 -12.39 20.75 3.18
CA GLN A 200 -11.10 21.06 2.57
C GLN A 200 -10.95 20.38 1.21
N ILE A 201 -11.28 19.08 1.12
CA ILE A 201 -11.12 18.31 -0.11
C ILE A 201 -12.11 18.77 -1.19
N ASN A 202 -13.38 19.01 -0.84
CA ASN A 202 -14.38 19.49 -1.79
C ASN A 202 -14.07 20.91 -2.29
N ALA A 203 -13.50 21.76 -1.43
CA ALA A 203 -13.03 23.08 -1.85
C ALA A 203 -11.92 22.99 -2.91
N VAL A 204 -11.02 22.00 -2.79
CA VAL A 204 -9.95 21.77 -3.79
C VAL A 204 -10.50 21.15 -5.08
N LEU A 205 -11.41 20.19 -4.97
CA LEU A 205 -12.01 19.51 -6.13
C LEU A 205 -13.04 20.37 -6.88
N GLY A 206 -13.34 21.58 -6.38
CA GLY A 206 -14.33 22.48 -6.99
C GLY A 206 -15.77 21.98 -6.85
N THR A 207 -16.04 21.08 -5.90
CA THR A 207 -17.36 20.47 -5.63
C THR A 207 -18.13 21.18 -4.52
N GLY A 208 -17.67 22.35 -4.07
CA GLY A 208 -18.34 23.14 -3.03
C GLY A 208 -19.56 23.91 -3.56
N VAL A 209 -20.75 23.36 -3.36
CA VAL A 209 -22.05 24.06 -3.32
C VAL A 209 -22.85 23.59 -2.12
#